data_AF-A0A6A3YEQ6-F1
#
_entry.id   AF-A0A6A3YEQ6-F1
#
_cell.length_a   1.000
_cell.length_b   1.000
_cell.length_c   1.000
_cell.angle_alpha   90.00
_cell.angle_beta   90.00
_cell.angle_gamma   90.00
#
_symmetry.space_group_name_H-M   'P 1'
#
loop_
_entity.id
_entity.type
_entity.pdbx_description
1 polymer ?
#
loop_
_entity_poly.entity_id
_entity_poly.type
_entity_poly.pdbx_seq_one_letter_code
_entity_poly.pdbx_strand_id
1 'polypeptide(L)'
;MVQNLLVLRFGNTIFEPIWNRNYVSSVTITFKEDIGTQGRGGYFDSYGIIRDVMQNHLLQVLSLVAMEPPVLCAGKDYSNYIRDEKVKVLNCIEPIKLENTVLGQYEGDKERNEPGYLEDPTVPKGSVTPTFATAIMYVNNARWAGVPFIMKAGKALNERKGEIRVQFRPPPGSEHMFPGVKIPVQELVLRLQPEEAVYMKMNMKCPGLQTRAISSELDLSYSERYEGAEVPDAYTRLILDVLRGKQAAFVRDDELRAAWKIFTPLLDEIEGQKVKPLPYKFGSRGPKESDELVNKVGFQYHHGAYQWQPRVRTASAL
;
A
#
# COMPACT_ATOMS: atom_id res chain seq x y z
N MET A 1 -11.70 0.84 5.96
CA MET A 1 -10.78 1.94 5.59
C MET A 1 -10.71 2.30 4.11
N VAL A 2 -10.72 1.36 3.15
CA VAL A 2 -10.59 1.69 1.70
C VAL A 2 -11.65 2.70 1.23
N GLN A 3 -12.93 2.52 1.61
CA GLN A 3 -14.00 3.47 1.27
C GLN A 3 -13.79 4.86 1.90
N ASN A 4 -13.06 4.95 3.01
CA ASN A 4 -12.78 6.22 3.68
C ASN A 4 -11.87 7.12 2.84
N LEU A 5 -11.13 6.59 1.84
CA LEU A 5 -10.28 7.40 0.96
C LEU A 5 -11.05 8.52 0.25
N LEU A 6 -12.27 8.24 -0.22
CA LEU A 6 -13.10 9.23 -0.92
C LEU A 6 -13.50 10.39 0.01
N VAL A 7 -13.91 10.06 1.24
CA VAL A 7 -14.29 11.05 2.25
C VAL A 7 -13.07 11.82 2.74
N LEU A 8 -11.95 11.12 2.99
CA LEU A 8 -10.71 11.74 3.41
C LEU A 8 -10.23 12.77 2.38
N ARG A 9 -10.18 12.40 1.10
CA ARG A 9 -9.67 13.28 0.04
C ARG A 9 -10.63 14.41 -0.31
N PHE A 10 -11.90 14.09 -0.55
CA PHE A 10 -12.85 15.05 -1.13
C PHE A 10 -13.79 15.71 -0.11
N GLY A 11 -13.76 15.26 1.14
CA GLY A 11 -14.51 15.86 2.25
C GLY A 11 -13.68 16.77 3.15
N ASN A 12 -12.37 16.89 2.93
CA ASN A 12 -11.48 17.65 3.81
C ASN A 12 -10.61 18.65 3.02
N THR A 13 -10.84 19.94 3.26
CA THR A 13 -10.08 21.04 2.65
C THR A 13 -8.57 20.97 2.93
N ILE A 14 -8.16 20.33 4.02
CA ILE A 14 -6.75 20.22 4.41
C ILE A 14 -5.95 19.27 3.51
N PHE A 15 -6.59 18.28 2.88
CA PHE A 15 -5.88 17.24 2.11
C PHE A 15 -5.84 17.54 0.62
N GLU A 16 -6.91 18.04 0.01
CA GLU A 16 -6.94 18.17 -1.45
C GLU A 16 -5.87 19.12 -2.04
N PRO A 17 -5.57 20.29 -1.44
CA PRO A 17 -4.51 21.17 -1.96
C PRO A 17 -3.11 20.54 -1.95
N ILE A 18 -2.86 19.60 -1.03
CA ILE A 18 -1.58 18.90 -0.89
C ILE A 18 -1.55 17.53 -1.60
N TRP A 19 -2.64 17.13 -2.25
CA TRP A 19 -2.77 15.81 -2.89
C TRP A 19 -2.29 15.81 -4.35
N ASN A 20 -1.06 16.27 -4.58
CA ASN A 20 -0.46 16.34 -5.91
C ASN A 20 1.07 16.35 -5.86
N ARG A 21 1.71 16.21 -7.03
CA ARG A 21 3.17 16.16 -7.24
C ARG A 21 3.98 17.29 -6.64
N ASN A 22 3.39 18.47 -6.38
CA ASN A 22 4.12 19.59 -5.78
C ASN A 22 4.41 19.35 -4.29
N TYR A 23 3.59 18.53 -3.63
CA TYR A 23 3.69 18.25 -2.19
C TYR A 23 4.00 16.79 -1.90
N VAL A 24 3.50 15.86 -2.71
CA VAL A 24 3.77 14.42 -2.55
C VAL A 24 5.10 14.06 -3.22
N SER A 25 5.96 13.37 -2.48
CA SER A 25 7.22 12.81 -3.00
C SER A 25 7.02 11.40 -3.54
N SER A 26 6.25 10.56 -2.84
CA SER A 26 5.96 9.18 -3.22
C SER A 26 4.70 8.65 -2.54
N VAL A 27 4.11 7.61 -3.13
CA VAL A 27 2.98 6.87 -2.56
C VAL A 27 3.37 5.39 -2.46
N THR A 28 3.25 4.80 -1.28
CA THR A 28 3.51 3.38 -1.04
C THR A 28 2.24 2.67 -0.61
N ILE A 29 1.89 1.60 -1.30
CA ILE A 29 0.75 0.73 -0.99
C ILE A 29 1.31 -0.65 -0.66
N THR A 30 1.09 -1.10 0.57
CA THR A 30 1.70 -2.31 1.12
C THR A 30 0.64 -3.30 1.52
N PHE A 31 0.82 -4.56 1.11
CA PHE A 31 0.08 -5.71 1.60
C PHE A 31 1.06 -6.78 2.07
N LYS A 32 0.94 -7.21 3.32
CA LYS A 32 1.82 -8.18 3.94
C LYS A 32 0.99 -9.20 4.68
N GLU A 33 1.39 -10.45 4.52
CA GLU A 33 0.92 -11.56 5.32
C GLU A 33 2.11 -12.18 6.05
N ASP A 34 1.92 -12.47 7.32
CA ASP A 34 2.86 -13.21 8.17
C ASP A 34 2.71 -14.73 8.05
N ILE A 35 1.78 -15.18 7.21
CA ILE A 35 1.56 -16.58 6.86
C ILE A 35 2.12 -16.90 5.47
N GLY A 36 2.60 -18.13 5.28
CA GLY A 36 2.98 -18.66 3.96
C GLY A 36 1.76 -19.11 3.13
N THR A 37 1.94 -20.10 2.25
CA THR A 37 0.82 -20.67 1.46
C THR A 37 -0.04 -21.69 2.21
N GLN A 38 0.39 -22.13 3.41
CA GLN A 38 -0.38 -23.01 4.30
C GLN A 38 -0.92 -24.26 3.59
N GLY A 39 -0.08 -24.97 2.83
CA GLY A 39 -0.45 -26.19 2.11
C GLY A 39 -1.32 -25.98 0.87
N ARG A 40 -1.56 -24.72 0.48
CA ARG A 40 -2.25 -24.33 -0.76
C ARG A 40 -1.27 -23.83 -1.82
N GLY A 41 0.01 -24.21 -1.70
CA GLY A 41 1.08 -23.78 -2.60
C GLY A 41 0.79 -24.12 -4.06
N GLY A 42 0.32 -25.33 -4.36
CA GLY A 42 0.01 -25.76 -5.73
C GLY A 42 -1.09 -24.93 -6.42
N TYR A 43 -2.07 -24.44 -5.66
CA TYR A 43 -3.06 -23.49 -6.19
C TYR A 43 -2.40 -22.13 -6.44
N PHE A 44 -1.70 -21.58 -5.43
CA PHE A 44 -1.02 -20.29 -5.54
C PHE A 44 0.01 -20.26 -6.68
N ASP A 45 0.66 -21.39 -6.96
CA ASP A 45 1.71 -21.54 -7.97
C ASP A 45 1.25 -21.19 -9.39
N SER A 46 -0.04 -21.37 -9.68
CA SER A 46 -0.60 -21.09 -11.00
C SER A 46 -0.76 -19.59 -11.29
N TYR A 47 -0.67 -18.72 -10.28
CA TYR A 47 -0.99 -17.30 -10.43
C TYR A 47 0.07 -16.36 -9.84
N GLY A 48 0.63 -16.72 -8.68
CA GLY A 48 1.63 -15.94 -7.95
C GLY A 48 1.10 -14.64 -7.32
N ILE A 49 1.96 -13.95 -6.57
CA ILE A 49 1.57 -12.80 -5.74
C ILE A 49 1.03 -11.60 -6.55
N ILE A 50 1.50 -11.43 -7.79
CA ILE A 50 1.09 -10.31 -8.64
C ILE A 50 -0.39 -10.44 -9.01
N ARG A 51 -0.83 -11.64 -9.42
CA ARG A 51 -2.24 -11.90 -9.76
C ARG A 51 -3.11 -12.06 -8.52
N ASP A 52 -2.57 -12.62 -7.44
CA ASP A 52 -3.29 -12.83 -6.18
C ASP A 52 -3.70 -11.50 -5.53
N VAL A 53 -2.79 -10.52 -5.49
CA VAL A 53 -2.97 -9.31 -4.66
C VAL A 53 -2.70 -7.98 -5.37
N MET A 54 -1.70 -7.90 -6.26
CA MET A 54 -1.31 -6.60 -6.82
C MET A 54 -2.26 -6.10 -7.89
N GLN A 55 -2.56 -6.96 -8.87
CA GLN A 55 -3.38 -6.64 -10.04
C GLN A 55 -4.80 -6.23 -9.64
N ASN A 56 -5.31 -6.81 -8.56
CA ASN A 56 -6.63 -6.54 -8.02
C ASN A 56 -6.55 -5.54 -6.84
N HIS A 57 -6.32 -5.99 -5.61
CA HIS A 57 -6.48 -5.23 -4.38
C HIS A 57 -5.61 -3.97 -4.34
N LEU A 58 -4.31 -4.08 -4.63
CA LEU A 58 -3.43 -2.90 -4.57
C LEU A 58 -3.73 -1.90 -5.68
N LEU A 59 -4.02 -2.37 -6.89
CA LEU A 59 -4.39 -1.49 -8.00
C LEU A 59 -5.74 -0.79 -7.75
N GLN A 60 -6.71 -1.47 -7.13
CA GLN A 60 -7.97 -0.86 -6.71
C GLN A 60 -7.72 0.28 -5.71
N VAL A 61 -6.87 0.06 -4.71
CA VAL A 61 -6.46 1.10 -3.76
C VAL A 61 -5.72 2.24 -4.47
N LEU A 62 -4.80 1.93 -5.38
CA LEU A 62 -4.08 2.92 -6.18
C LEU A 62 -5.04 3.82 -6.95
N SER A 63 -6.04 3.24 -7.62
CA SER A 63 -7.02 4.00 -8.40
C SER A 63 -7.78 5.01 -7.52
N LEU A 64 -8.16 4.63 -6.29
CA LEU A 64 -8.83 5.52 -5.34
C LEU A 64 -7.89 6.60 -4.76
N VAL A 65 -6.61 6.28 -4.56
CA VAL A 65 -5.61 7.25 -4.11
C VAL A 65 -5.31 8.29 -5.20
N ALA A 66 -5.27 7.86 -6.46
CA ALA A 66 -4.79 8.68 -7.57
C ALA A 66 -5.88 9.38 -8.38
N MET A 67 -7.14 8.91 -8.35
CA MET A 67 -8.27 9.48 -9.12
C MET A 67 -8.48 10.98 -8.90
N GLU A 68 -8.98 11.68 -9.92
CA GLU A 68 -9.46 13.05 -9.76
C GLU A 68 -10.78 13.08 -8.94
N PRO A 69 -11.20 14.25 -8.42
CA PRO A 69 -12.52 14.39 -7.81
C PRO A 69 -13.62 13.96 -8.80
N PRO A 70 -14.46 12.98 -8.44
CA PRO A 70 -15.58 12.58 -9.28
C PRO A 70 -16.71 13.62 -9.16
N VAL A 71 -17.64 13.61 -10.13
CA VAL A 71 -18.83 14.49 -10.09
C VAL A 71 -19.63 14.28 -8.80
N LEU A 72 -19.77 13.03 -8.34
CA LEU A 72 -20.42 12.67 -7.09
C LEU A 72 -19.67 11.53 -6.38
N CYS A 73 -19.55 11.66 -5.06
CA CYS A 73 -19.06 10.59 -4.17
C CYS A 73 -20.18 9.83 -3.46
N ALA A 74 -21.42 10.32 -3.51
CA ALA A 74 -22.59 9.75 -2.86
C ALA A 74 -23.89 10.21 -3.56
N GLY A 75 -25.01 9.59 -3.20
CA GLY A 75 -26.33 9.92 -3.76
C GLY A 75 -26.76 8.96 -4.87
N LYS A 76 -27.64 9.42 -5.76
CA LYS A 76 -28.13 8.62 -6.88
C LYS A 76 -27.07 8.56 -7.98
N ASP A 77 -26.88 7.39 -8.59
CA ASP A 77 -26.01 7.16 -9.75
C ASP A 77 -24.50 7.47 -9.58
N TYR A 78 -24.06 7.81 -8.35
CA TYR A 78 -22.68 8.17 -8.02
C TYR A 78 -21.63 7.11 -8.38
N SER A 79 -22.06 5.85 -8.51
CA SER A 79 -21.17 4.72 -8.79
C SER A 79 -20.46 4.83 -10.13
N ASN A 80 -21.08 5.43 -11.15
CA ASN A 80 -20.41 5.62 -12.45
C ASN A 80 -19.35 6.70 -12.38
N TYR A 81 -19.64 7.85 -11.76
CA TYR A 81 -18.67 8.94 -11.63
C TYR A 81 -17.39 8.53 -10.89
N ILE A 82 -17.50 7.68 -9.86
CA ILE A 82 -16.31 7.12 -9.20
C ILE A 82 -15.54 6.20 -10.14
N ARG A 83 -16.24 5.26 -10.81
CA ARG A 83 -15.61 4.27 -11.69
C ARG A 83 -14.94 4.92 -12.91
N ASP A 84 -15.54 5.98 -13.46
CA ASP A 84 -14.97 6.73 -14.58
C ASP A 84 -13.62 7.35 -14.22
N GLU A 85 -13.50 7.97 -13.04
CA GLU A 85 -12.24 8.56 -12.59
C GLU A 85 -11.18 7.52 -12.20
N LYS A 86 -11.60 6.34 -11.70
CA LYS A 86 -10.70 5.19 -11.51
C LYS A 86 -10.11 4.72 -12.84
N VAL A 87 -10.96 4.46 -13.84
CA VAL A 87 -10.54 3.99 -15.17
C VAL A 87 -9.65 5.02 -15.86
N LYS A 88 -9.99 6.31 -15.78
CA LYS A 88 -9.18 7.40 -16.32
C LYS A 88 -7.75 7.38 -15.79
N VAL A 89 -7.57 7.16 -14.48
CA VAL A 89 -6.23 7.03 -13.89
C VAL A 89 -5.51 5.78 -14.35
N LEU A 90 -6.18 4.63 -14.41
CA LEU A 90 -5.55 3.40 -14.89
C LEU A 90 -5.06 3.55 -16.34
N ASN A 91 -5.78 4.28 -17.18
CA ASN A 91 -5.36 4.58 -18.55
C ASN A 91 -4.15 5.53 -18.64
N CYS A 92 -3.77 6.21 -17.56
CA CYS A 92 -2.55 7.02 -17.48
C CYS A 92 -1.33 6.22 -17.03
N ILE A 93 -1.46 4.91 -16.82
CA ILE A 93 -0.38 4.06 -16.31
C ILE A 93 0.15 3.21 -17.46
N GLU A 94 1.46 3.32 -17.70
CA GLU A 94 2.15 2.46 -18.66
C GLU A 94 2.36 1.05 -18.10
N PRO A 95 2.48 0.03 -18.96
CA PRO A 95 2.81 -1.32 -18.52
C PRO A 95 4.06 -1.37 -17.64
N ILE A 96 4.01 -2.19 -16.59
CA ILE A 96 5.11 -2.33 -15.64
C ILE A 96 6.27 -3.02 -16.34
N LYS A 97 7.49 -2.53 -16.11
CA LYS A 97 8.72 -3.11 -16.64
C LYS A 97 9.42 -3.94 -15.57
N LEU A 98 10.11 -5.00 -16.01
CA LEU A 98 10.87 -5.87 -15.11
C LEU A 98 11.96 -5.10 -14.33
N GLU A 99 12.62 -4.11 -14.96
CA GLU A 99 13.64 -3.24 -14.32
C GLU A 99 13.10 -2.41 -13.13
N ASN A 100 11.79 -2.20 -13.08
CA ASN A 100 11.08 -1.49 -12.01
C ASN A 100 10.39 -2.45 -11.04
N THR A 101 10.78 -3.73 -11.07
CA THR A 101 10.17 -4.80 -10.29
C THR A 101 11.24 -5.59 -9.54
N VAL A 102 10.96 -5.97 -8.30
CA VAL A 102 11.72 -6.94 -7.53
C VAL A 102 10.81 -8.11 -7.20
N LEU A 103 11.23 -9.32 -7.52
CA LEU A 103 10.51 -10.56 -7.23
C LEU A 103 11.23 -11.32 -6.12
N GLY A 104 10.47 -11.93 -5.23
CA GLY A 104 11.00 -12.76 -4.16
C GLY A 104 10.23 -14.06 -3.94
N GLN A 105 10.91 -15.07 -3.41
CA GLN A 105 10.32 -16.35 -2.99
C GLN A 105 10.84 -16.71 -1.59
N TYR A 106 9.95 -17.05 -0.67
CA TYR A 106 10.36 -17.29 0.72
C TYR A 106 11.03 -18.66 0.91
N GLU A 107 12.06 -18.66 1.74
CA GLU A 107 12.73 -19.84 2.27
C GLU A 107 12.26 -20.12 3.71
N GLY A 108 12.37 -21.38 4.13
CA GLY A 108 11.91 -21.81 5.45
C GLY A 108 12.68 -21.15 6.59
N ASP A 109 12.07 -21.13 7.77
CA ASP A 109 12.71 -20.70 9.01
C ASP A 109 12.65 -21.83 10.04
N LYS A 110 13.81 -22.46 10.27
CA LYS A 110 13.96 -23.56 11.23
C LYS A 110 13.61 -23.15 12.66
N GLU A 111 13.84 -21.88 13.02
CA GLU A 111 13.56 -21.38 14.37
C GLU A 111 12.05 -21.26 14.62
N ARG A 112 11.29 -20.96 13.55
CA ARG A 112 9.82 -20.86 13.58
C ARG A 112 9.11 -22.17 13.25
N ASN A 113 9.86 -23.20 12.85
CA ASN A 113 9.34 -24.44 12.31
C ASN A 113 8.39 -24.22 11.11
N GLU A 114 8.71 -23.23 10.28
CA GLU A 114 7.94 -22.87 9.08
C GLU A 114 8.69 -23.31 7.82
N PRO A 115 8.08 -24.12 6.94
CA PRO A 115 8.72 -24.61 5.73
C PRO A 115 8.88 -23.52 4.67
N GLY A 116 9.83 -23.70 3.76
CA GLY A 116 10.00 -22.86 2.57
C GLY A 116 8.92 -23.10 1.51
N TYR A 117 8.79 -22.20 0.54
CA TYR A 117 7.78 -22.34 -0.52
C TYR A 117 7.95 -23.62 -1.34
N LEU A 118 9.21 -23.96 -1.70
CA LEU A 118 9.55 -25.16 -2.45
C LEU A 118 9.53 -26.44 -1.60
N GLU A 119 9.36 -26.33 -0.29
CA GLU A 119 9.21 -27.47 0.62
C GLU A 119 7.75 -27.91 0.75
N ASP A 120 6.79 -27.09 0.27
CA ASP A 120 5.38 -27.49 0.16
C ASP A 120 5.25 -28.60 -0.91
N PRO A 121 4.76 -29.80 -0.55
CA PRO A 121 4.69 -30.94 -1.48
C PRO A 121 3.71 -30.70 -2.64
N THR A 122 2.83 -29.71 -2.55
CA THR A 122 1.90 -29.33 -3.61
C THR A 122 2.53 -28.41 -4.66
N VAL A 123 3.72 -27.84 -4.37
CA VAL A 123 4.44 -26.94 -5.27
C VAL A 123 5.37 -27.74 -6.19
N PRO A 124 5.39 -27.47 -7.52
CA PRO A 124 6.34 -28.08 -8.43
C PRO A 124 7.80 -27.82 -8.02
N LYS A 125 8.63 -28.87 -8.09
CA LYS A 125 10.06 -28.76 -7.81
C LYS A 125 10.72 -27.75 -8.75
N GLY A 126 11.39 -26.75 -8.18
CA GLY A 126 12.05 -25.69 -8.94
C GLY A 126 11.10 -24.61 -9.47
N SER A 127 9.90 -24.48 -8.90
CA SER A 127 9.01 -23.37 -9.20
C SER A 127 9.72 -22.01 -9.02
N VAL A 128 9.49 -21.11 -9.97
CA VAL A 128 9.97 -19.72 -9.94
C VAL A 128 8.85 -18.74 -9.58
N THR A 129 7.71 -19.24 -9.06
CA THR A 129 6.57 -18.39 -8.73
C THR A 129 6.93 -17.42 -7.61
N PRO A 130 6.74 -16.11 -7.81
CA PRO A 130 7.02 -15.11 -6.78
C PRO A 130 5.95 -15.14 -5.67
N THR A 131 6.40 -15.26 -4.43
CA THR A 131 5.58 -15.10 -3.21
C THR A 131 5.67 -13.69 -2.64
N PHE A 132 6.57 -12.88 -3.20
CA PHE A 132 6.78 -11.47 -2.90
C PHE A 132 7.03 -10.71 -4.19
N ALA A 133 6.50 -9.50 -4.30
CA ALA A 133 7.00 -8.57 -5.29
C ALA A 133 6.90 -7.11 -4.80
N THR A 134 7.77 -6.28 -5.38
CA THR A 134 7.70 -4.82 -5.34
C THR A 134 7.66 -4.32 -6.77
N ALA A 135 6.74 -3.42 -7.09
CA ALA A 135 6.62 -2.82 -8.41
C ALA A 135 6.51 -1.30 -8.31
N ILE A 136 7.25 -0.58 -9.16
CA ILE A 136 7.17 0.88 -9.26
C ILE A 136 6.36 1.26 -10.49
N MET A 137 5.40 2.15 -10.28
CA MET A 137 4.49 2.67 -11.30
C MET A 137 4.49 4.19 -11.29
N TYR A 138 4.12 4.78 -12.43
CA TYR A 138 3.92 6.21 -12.58
C TYR A 138 2.57 6.46 -13.22
N VAL A 139 1.82 7.42 -12.65
CA VAL A 139 0.56 7.89 -13.23
C VAL A 139 0.87 9.11 -14.08
N ASN A 140 0.84 8.96 -15.40
CA ASN A 140 1.24 9.98 -16.38
C ASN A 140 0.13 11.00 -16.62
N ASN A 141 -0.15 11.81 -15.60
CA ASN A 141 -1.09 12.93 -15.68
C ASN A 141 -0.54 14.17 -14.94
N ALA A 142 -1.25 15.30 -15.05
CA ALA A 142 -0.82 16.56 -14.45
C ALA A 142 -0.65 16.50 -12.92
N ARG A 143 -1.50 15.73 -12.23
CA ARG A 143 -1.48 15.60 -10.77
C ARG A 143 -0.28 14.82 -10.27
N TRP A 144 0.12 13.76 -10.98
CA TRP A 144 1.07 12.75 -10.48
C TRP A 144 2.36 12.62 -11.29
N ALA A 145 2.57 13.43 -12.33
CA ALA A 145 3.78 13.38 -13.15
C ALA A 145 5.07 13.37 -12.31
N GLY A 146 5.85 12.30 -12.44
CA GLY A 146 7.13 12.10 -11.75
C GLY A 146 7.02 11.62 -10.29
N VAL A 147 5.81 11.34 -9.78
CA VAL A 147 5.63 10.75 -8.44
C VAL A 147 5.57 9.22 -8.58
N PRO A 148 6.49 8.47 -7.94
CA PRO A 148 6.45 7.02 -7.94
C PRO A 148 5.34 6.50 -7.02
N PHE A 149 4.57 5.56 -7.57
CA PHE A 149 3.66 4.69 -6.84
C PHE A 149 4.34 3.34 -6.63
N ILE A 150 4.67 3.04 -5.39
CA ILE A 150 5.34 1.81 -4.96
C ILE A 150 4.26 0.84 -4.47
N MET A 151 4.13 -0.30 -5.12
CA MET A 151 3.33 -1.42 -4.60
C MET A 151 4.24 -2.49 -4.05
N LYS A 152 3.95 -2.97 -2.84
CA LYS A 152 4.68 -4.06 -2.18
C LYS A 152 3.69 -5.09 -1.68
N ALA A 153 3.78 -6.32 -2.16
CA ALA A 153 2.93 -7.42 -1.72
C ALA A 153 3.77 -8.66 -1.41
N GLY A 154 3.46 -9.39 -0.34
CA GLY A 154 4.07 -10.70 -0.13
C GLY A 154 3.53 -11.49 1.05
N LYS A 155 3.82 -12.79 1.00
CA LYS A 155 3.53 -13.79 2.03
C LYS A 155 4.78 -14.10 2.86
N ALA A 156 4.60 -14.76 4.01
CA ALA A 156 5.68 -15.15 4.91
C ALA A 156 6.57 -13.97 5.34
N LEU A 157 5.97 -12.80 5.58
CA LEU A 157 6.67 -11.59 6.00
C LEU A 157 6.61 -11.42 7.53
N ASN A 158 7.27 -10.39 8.05
CA ASN A 158 7.40 -10.17 9.50
C ASN A 158 6.11 -9.77 10.24
N GLU A 159 5.03 -9.42 9.54
CA GLU A 159 3.77 -8.97 10.13
C GLU A 159 2.65 -9.01 9.09
N ARG A 160 1.39 -9.20 9.54
CA ARG A 160 0.20 -8.89 8.74
C ARG A 160 -0.05 -7.38 8.68
N LYS A 161 -0.11 -6.80 7.47
CA LYS A 161 -0.36 -5.36 7.30
C LYS A 161 -0.89 -5.01 5.90
N GLY A 162 -2.00 -4.30 5.84
CA GLY A 162 -2.46 -3.54 4.68
C GLY A 162 -2.36 -2.04 4.98
N GLU A 163 -1.65 -1.25 4.17
CA GLU A 163 -1.38 0.15 4.48
C GLU A 163 -1.17 0.99 3.22
N ILE A 164 -1.61 2.25 3.27
CA ILE A 164 -1.26 3.30 2.30
C ILE A 164 -0.41 4.33 3.03
N ARG A 165 0.72 4.71 2.44
CA ARG A 165 1.62 5.73 2.95
C ARG A 165 1.89 6.76 1.88
N VAL A 166 1.51 8.00 2.14
CA VAL A 166 1.81 9.15 1.30
C VAL A 166 2.94 9.91 1.96
N GLN A 167 4.11 9.94 1.34
CA GLN A 167 5.26 10.68 1.83
C GLN A 167 5.30 12.05 1.16
N PHE A 168 5.48 13.10 1.95
CA PHE A 168 5.52 14.49 1.46
C PHE A 168 6.95 14.96 1.23
N ARG A 169 7.10 15.92 0.32
CA ARG A 169 8.35 16.65 0.08
C ARG A 169 8.69 17.53 1.29
N PRO A 170 9.98 17.81 1.54
CA PRO A 170 10.38 18.78 2.54
C PRO A 170 9.77 20.16 2.26
N PRO A 171 9.37 20.92 3.30
CA PRO A 171 8.91 22.29 3.12
C PRO A 171 9.99 23.17 2.45
N PRO A 172 9.63 24.05 1.51
CA PRO A 172 10.60 24.95 0.88
C PRO A 172 11.39 25.77 1.91
N GLY A 173 12.72 25.80 1.78
CA GLY A 173 13.59 26.57 2.66
C GLY A 173 13.80 25.98 4.07
N SER A 174 13.25 24.81 4.40
CA SER A 174 13.37 24.22 5.74
C SER A 174 14.81 24.01 6.18
N GLU A 175 15.70 23.62 5.27
CA GLU A 175 17.12 23.40 5.58
C GLU A 175 17.84 24.70 5.98
N HIS A 176 17.44 25.83 5.39
CA HIS A 176 17.98 27.14 5.74
C HIS A 176 17.44 27.65 7.07
N MET A 177 16.13 27.45 7.32
CA MET A 177 15.48 27.87 8.57
C MET A 177 15.92 27.03 9.78
N PHE A 178 16.29 25.77 9.57
CA PHE A 178 16.72 24.83 10.60
C PHE A 178 18.12 24.28 10.30
N PRO A 179 19.17 25.13 10.34
CA PRO A 179 20.52 24.74 9.94
C PRO A 179 21.07 23.64 10.86
N GLY A 180 21.65 22.60 10.27
CA GLY A 180 22.20 21.46 11.01
C GLY A 180 21.15 20.51 11.62
N VAL A 181 19.84 20.78 11.42
CA VAL A 181 18.76 19.89 11.86
C VAL A 181 18.20 19.15 10.65
N LYS A 182 18.37 17.83 10.62
CA LYS A 182 17.71 16.98 9.62
C LYS A 182 16.23 16.87 9.97
N ILE A 183 15.39 17.66 9.31
CA ILE A 183 13.94 17.63 9.47
C ILE A 183 13.40 16.30 8.91
N PRO A 184 12.73 15.47 9.72
CA PRO A 184 12.11 14.23 9.25
C PRO A 184 11.07 14.46 8.15
N VAL A 185 10.98 13.51 7.23
CA VAL A 185 9.93 13.49 6.20
C VAL A 185 8.55 13.37 6.84
N GLN A 186 7.58 14.10 6.29
CA GLN A 186 6.19 14.03 6.74
C GLN A 186 5.48 12.92 5.98
N GLU A 187 4.56 12.24 6.66
CA GLU A 187 3.84 11.12 6.07
C GLU A 187 2.38 11.13 6.52
N LEU A 188 1.46 10.91 5.59
CA LEU A 188 0.10 10.50 5.92
C LEU A 188 -0.02 9.00 5.74
N VAL A 189 -0.50 8.31 6.76
CA VAL A 189 -0.62 6.86 6.77
C VAL A 189 -2.06 6.45 7.03
N LEU A 190 -2.57 5.57 6.18
CA LEU A 190 -3.85 4.91 6.37
C LEU A 190 -3.57 3.42 6.54
N ARG A 191 -3.66 2.93 7.77
CA ARG A 191 -3.58 1.50 8.07
C ARG A 191 -4.95 0.89 7.78
N LEU A 192 -5.01 0.03 6.77
CA LEU A 192 -6.23 -0.62 6.32
C LEU A 192 -6.57 -1.84 7.16
N GLN A 193 -5.55 -2.60 7.58
CA GLN A 193 -5.65 -3.75 8.48
C GLN A 193 -4.26 -4.18 8.99
N PRO A 194 -4.16 -4.91 10.11
CA PRO A 194 -5.13 -4.91 11.20
C PRO A 194 -5.14 -3.53 11.90
N GLU A 195 -6.07 -3.31 12.83
CA GLU A 195 -6.17 -2.09 13.64
C GLU A 195 -6.24 -0.83 12.77
N GLU A 196 -7.42 -0.63 12.18
CA GLU A 196 -7.73 0.49 11.30
C GLU A 196 -7.35 1.83 11.94
N ALA A 197 -6.46 2.57 11.27
CA ALA A 197 -5.99 3.85 11.77
C ALA A 197 -5.69 4.82 10.63
N VAL A 198 -5.81 6.12 10.92
CA VAL A 198 -5.28 7.20 10.09
C VAL A 198 -4.38 8.05 10.97
N TYR A 199 -3.13 8.23 10.58
CA TYR A 199 -2.23 9.10 11.32
C TYR A 199 -1.32 9.91 10.39
N MET A 200 -0.99 11.12 10.81
CA MET A 200 -0.11 12.02 10.07
C MET A 200 1.15 12.27 10.90
N LYS A 201 2.30 11.81 10.40
CA LYS A 201 3.61 12.12 10.96
C LYS A 201 4.00 13.56 10.62
N MET A 202 4.33 14.32 11.64
CA MET A 202 4.71 15.73 11.55
C MET A 202 5.84 16.08 12.52
N ASN A 203 6.45 17.23 12.28
CA ASN A 203 7.57 17.70 13.07
C ASN A 203 7.10 18.70 14.12
N MET A 204 7.45 18.48 15.38
CA MET A 204 7.09 19.33 16.52
C MET A 204 8.33 19.70 17.33
N LYS A 205 8.23 20.76 18.14
CA LYS A 205 9.25 21.06 19.15
C LYS A 205 9.25 19.95 20.20
N CYS A 206 10.43 19.45 20.55
CA CYS A 206 10.62 18.55 21.68
C CYS A 206 9.95 19.12 22.95
N PRO A 207 9.08 18.37 23.64
CA PRO A 207 8.55 18.80 24.93
C PRO A 207 9.68 19.11 25.93
N GLY A 208 9.46 20.10 26.79
CA GLY A 208 10.45 20.57 27.77
C GLY A 208 11.28 21.76 27.30
N LEU A 209 12.50 21.89 27.84
CA LEU A 209 13.35 23.07 27.68
C LEU A 209 14.17 23.09 26.38
N GLN A 210 14.27 21.95 25.68
CA GLN A 210 15.00 21.87 24.41
C GLN A 210 14.15 22.41 23.24
N THR A 211 14.77 23.11 22.30
CA THR A 211 14.11 23.67 21.10
C THR A 211 14.33 22.82 19.84
N ARG A 212 14.74 21.55 20.00
CA ARG A 212 14.98 20.63 18.88
C ARG A 212 13.67 20.15 18.25
N ALA A 213 13.63 20.06 16.93
CA ALA A 213 12.53 19.41 16.21
C ALA A 213 12.58 17.88 16.36
N ILE A 214 11.45 17.26 16.68
CA ILE A 214 11.25 15.81 16.74
C ILE A 214 10.07 15.42 15.83
N SER A 215 10.07 14.18 15.35
CA SER A 215 8.89 13.61 14.68
C SER A 215 7.88 13.16 15.73
N SER A 216 6.62 13.53 15.55
CA SER A 216 5.46 12.99 16.26
C SER A 216 4.30 12.87 15.26
N GLU A 217 3.06 12.75 15.74
CA GLU A 217 1.93 12.31 14.97
C GLU A 217 0.62 12.90 15.50
N LEU A 218 -0.33 13.12 14.58
CA LEU A 218 -1.74 13.19 14.92
C LEU A 218 -2.39 11.86 14.55
N ASP A 219 -3.02 11.20 15.51
CA ASP A 219 -3.53 9.84 15.38
C ASP A 219 -5.06 9.76 15.50
N LEU A 220 -5.66 8.92 14.66
CA LEU A 220 -7.03 8.45 14.76
C LEU A 220 -7.03 6.92 14.61
N SER A 221 -6.94 6.22 15.73
CA SER A 221 -7.13 4.77 15.83
C SER A 221 -8.61 4.43 16.04
N TYR A 222 -9.20 3.62 15.16
CA TYR A 222 -10.65 3.35 15.18
C TYR A 222 -11.09 2.59 16.43
N SER A 223 -10.30 1.62 16.87
CA SER A 223 -10.56 0.80 18.06
C SER A 223 -10.60 1.62 19.36
N GLU A 224 -9.90 2.75 19.40
CA GLU A 224 -9.88 3.68 20.53
C GLU A 224 -11.01 4.72 20.41
N ARG A 225 -11.16 5.33 19.23
CA ARG A 225 -12.08 6.47 19.06
C ARG A 225 -13.55 6.05 18.93
N TYR A 226 -13.81 4.89 18.34
CA TYR A 226 -15.15 4.36 18.05
C TYR A 226 -15.37 3.04 18.79
N GLU A 227 -15.02 3.00 20.07
CA GLU A 227 -15.26 1.83 20.91
C GLU A 227 -16.74 1.42 20.87
N GLY A 228 -16.99 0.13 20.66
CA GLY A 228 -18.32 -0.44 20.52
C GLY A 228 -18.94 -0.30 19.11
N ALA A 229 -18.32 0.43 18.19
CA ALA A 229 -18.73 0.43 16.79
C ALA A 229 -18.30 -0.87 16.11
N GLU A 230 -19.28 -1.60 15.56
CA GLU A 230 -18.99 -2.78 14.77
C GLU A 230 -18.58 -2.35 13.35
N VAL A 231 -17.35 -2.68 12.97
CA VAL A 231 -16.90 -2.53 11.58
C VAL A 231 -17.26 -3.83 10.86
N PRO A 232 -18.26 -3.83 9.98
CA PRO A 232 -18.70 -5.05 9.31
C PRO A 232 -17.59 -5.57 8.38
N ASP A 233 -17.54 -6.90 8.23
CA ASP A 233 -16.68 -7.54 7.24
C ASP A 233 -16.96 -7.02 5.82
N ALA A 234 -15.95 -7.11 4.96
CA ALA A 234 -16.03 -6.69 3.57
C ALA A 234 -17.20 -7.35 2.82
N TYR A 235 -17.45 -8.65 3.03
CA TYR A 235 -18.54 -9.35 2.34
C TYR A 235 -19.92 -8.89 2.80
N THR A 236 -20.11 -8.66 4.10
CA THR A 236 -21.36 -8.12 4.64
C THR A 236 -21.72 -6.81 3.95
N ARG A 237 -20.72 -5.93 3.76
CA ARG A 237 -20.93 -4.66 3.06
C ARG A 237 -21.19 -4.84 1.57
N LEU A 238 -20.40 -5.64 0.88
CA LEU A 238 -20.53 -5.83 -0.57
C LEU A 238 -21.88 -6.45 -0.94
N ILE A 239 -22.34 -7.47 -0.21
CA ILE A 239 -23.66 -8.07 -0.44
C ILE A 239 -24.77 -7.04 -0.27
N LEU A 240 -24.71 -6.21 0.78
CA LEU A 240 -25.67 -5.13 0.98
C LEU A 240 -25.65 -4.10 -0.16
N ASP A 241 -24.47 -3.79 -0.70
CA ASP A 241 -24.34 -2.87 -1.83
C ASP A 241 -24.94 -3.47 -3.12
N VAL A 242 -24.84 -4.79 -3.35
CA VAL A 242 -25.57 -5.48 -4.45
C VAL A 242 -27.08 -5.31 -4.30
N LEU A 243 -27.62 -5.57 -3.11
CA LEU A 243 -29.07 -5.45 -2.83
C LEU A 243 -29.58 -4.01 -3.02
N ARG A 244 -28.70 -3.01 -2.82
CA ARG A 244 -29.00 -1.59 -2.99
C ARG A 244 -28.69 -1.06 -4.39
N GLY A 245 -28.21 -1.89 -5.31
CA GLY A 245 -27.80 -1.47 -6.65
C GLY A 245 -26.61 -0.52 -6.66
N LYS A 246 -25.77 -0.54 -5.62
CA LYS A 246 -24.59 0.33 -5.50
C LYS A 246 -23.37 -0.38 -6.06
N GLN A 247 -22.82 0.15 -7.14
CA GLN A 247 -21.75 -0.51 -7.91
C GLN A 247 -20.37 0.13 -7.72
N ALA A 248 -20.23 1.20 -6.93
CA ALA A 248 -18.98 1.94 -6.77
C ALA A 248 -17.80 1.08 -6.25
N ALA A 249 -18.10 0.05 -5.44
CA ALA A 249 -17.11 -0.87 -4.87
C ALA A 249 -16.83 -2.11 -5.76
N PHE A 250 -17.46 -2.19 -6.95
CA PHE A 250 -17.33 -3.33 -7.85
C PHE A 250 -16.54 -2.93 -9.10
N VAL A 251 -15.73 -3.87 -9.58
CA VAL A 251 -14.89 -3.67 -10.77
C VAL A 251 -15.77 -3.68 -12.03
N ARG A 252 -15.64 -2.64 -12.87
CA ARG A 252 -16.30 -2.57 -14.18
C ARG A 252 -15.44 -3.25 -15.25
N ASP A 253 -16.03 -3.62 -16.38
CA ASP A 253 -15.34 -4.39 -17.42
C ASP A 253 -14.16 -3.64 -18.05
N ASP A 254 -14.30 -2.33 -18.28
CA ASP A 254 -13.25 -1.45 -18.76
C ASP A 254 -12.12 -1.27 -17.72
N GLU A 255 -12.49 -1.17 -16.45
CA GLU A 255 -11.54 -1.15 -15.33
C GLU A 255 -10.69 -2.43 -15.27
N LEU A 256 -11.32 -3.58 -15.47
CA LEU A 256 -10.62 -4.87 -15.51
C LEU A 256 -9.66 -4.96 -16.69
N ARG A 257 -10.06 -4.49 -17.89
CA ARG A 257 -9.19 -4.47 -19.07
C ARG A 257 -8.00 -3.54 -18.88
N ALA A 258 -8.20 -2.35 -18.30
CA ALA A 258 -7.13 -1.41 -18.01
C ALA A 258 -6.13 -2.00 -17.00
N ALA A 259 -6.64 -2.67 -15.96
CA ALA A 259 -5.81 -3.36 -14.97
C ALA A 259 -4.92 -4.43 -15.62
N TRP A 260 -5.48 -5.30 -16.47
CA TRP A 260 -4.69 -6.33 -17.16
C TRP A 260 -3.68 -5.74 -18.14
N LYS A 261 -4.02 -4.66 -18.85
CA LYS A 261 -3.08 -3.97 -19.75
C LYS A 261 -1.80 -3.53 -19.04
N ILE A 262 -1.90 -3.12 -17.77
CA ILE A 262 -0.75 -2.67 -16.96
C ILE A 262 0.19 -3.84 -16.58
N PHE A 263 -0.37 -5.01 -16.26
CA PHE A 263 0.40 -6.13 -15.69
C PHE A 263 0.75 -7.24 -16.68
N THR A 264 -0.05 -7.47 -17.72
CA THR A 264 0.13 -8.59 -18.64
C THR A 264 1.54 -8.63 -19.25
N PRO A 265 2.11 -7.53 -19.77
CA PRO A 265 3.46 -7.59 -20.35
C PRO A 265 4.54 -8.03 -19.35
N LEU A 266 4.46 -7.59 -18.09
CA LEU A 266 5.35 -8.03 -17.03
C LEU A 266 5.18 -9.53 -16.74
N LEU A 267 3.94 -9.99 -16.64
CA LEU A 267 3.63 -11.39 -16.35
C LEU A 267 4.13 -12.32 -17.47
N ASP A 268 3.91 -11.94 -18.72
CA ASP A 268 4.39 -12.67 -19.90
C ASP A 268 5.92 -12.73 -19.93
N GLU A 269 6.60 -11.64 -19.56
CA GLU A 269 8.06 -11.59 -19.45
C GLU A 269 8.59 -12.49 -18.33
N ILE A 270 7.96 -12.47 -17.15
CA ILE A 270 8.31 -13.31 -16.00
C ILE A 270 8.19 -14.80 -16.37
N GLU A 271 7.09 -15.18 -17.01
CA GLU A 271 6.81 -16.57 -17.38
C GLU A 271 7.67 -17.03 -18.56
N GLY A 272 7.83 -16.18 -19.58
CA GLY A 272 8.63 -16.48 -20.76
C GLY A 272 10.12 -16.64 -20.46
N GLN A 273 10.67 -15.78 -19.61
CA GLN A 273 12.09 -15.84 -19.20
C GLN A 273 12.33 -16.75 -17.99
N LYS A 274 11.27 -17.20 -17.31
CA LYS A 274 11.35 -17.91 -16.02
C LYS A 274 12.25 -17.16 -15.02
N VAL A 275 11.98 -15.86 -14.85
CA VAL A 275 12.78 -14.97 -14.00
C VAL A 275 12.86 -15.57 -12.60
N LYS A 276 14.08 -15.86 -12.13
CA LYS A 276 14.28 -16.45 -10.80
C LYS A 276 14.02 -15.40 -9.73
N PRO A 277 13.08 -15.64 -8.80
CA PRO A 277 12.83 -14.73 -7.69
C PRO A 277 13.99 -14.79 -6.68
N LEU A 278 14.21 -13.67 -5.99
CA LEU A 278 15.24 -13.58 -4.95
C LEU A 278 14.79 -14.32 -3.67
N PRO A 279 15.67 -15.08 -3.01
CA PRO A 279 15.31 -15.75 -1.77
C PRO A 279 15.13 -14.72 -0.64
N TYR A 280 14.16 -14.96 0.24
CA TYR A 280 14.04 -14.22 1.49
C TYR A 280 13.59 -15.13 2.64
N LYS A 281 14.14 -14.92 3.85
CA LYS A 281 13.79 -15.72 5.03
C LYS A 281 12.32 -15.50 5.41
N PHE A 282 11.58 -16.57 5.73
CA PHE A 282 10.26 -16.48 6.36
C PHE A 282 10.32 -15.53 7.57
N GLY A 283 9.34 -14.62 7.68
CA GLY A 283 9.28 -13.64 8.76
C GLY A 283 10.20 -12.43 8.58
N SER A 284 10.88 -12.29 7.44
CA SER A 284 11.65 -11.09 7.10
C SER A 284 10.77 -10.00 6.44
N ARG A 285 11.36 -8.87 6.04
CA ARG A 285 10.67 -7.78 5.33
C ARG A 285 10.63 -7.97 3.80
N GLY A 286 11.07 -9.13 3.31
CA GLY A 286 11.31 -9.44 1.90
C GLY A 286 12.79 -9.26 1.50
N PRO A 287 13.11 -9.38 0.20
CA PRO A 287 14.46 -9.20 -0.34
C PRO A 287 15.00 -7.79 -0.08
N LYS A 288 16.32 -7.65 0.10
CA LYS A 288 16.98 -6.35 0.37
C LYS A 288 16.89 -5.41 -0.83
N GLU A 289 16.93 -5.99 -2.01
CA GLU A 289 16.80 -5.35 -3.32
C GLU A 289 15.46 -4.60 -3.43
N SER A 290 14.42 -5.05 -2.72
CA SER A 290 13.17 -4.30 -2.62
C SER A 290 13.36 -2.95 -1.94
N ASP A 291 14.16 -2.90 -0.88
CA ASP A 291 14.39 -1.66 -0.14
C ASP A 291 15.32 -0.73 -0.94
N GLU A 292 16.29 -1.30 -1.68
CA GLU A 292 17.17 -0.58 -2.61
C GLU A 292 16.39 0.06 -3.77
N LEU A 293 15.48 -0.68 -4.41
CA LEU A 293 14.63 -0.17 -5.49
C LEU A 293 13.75 0.99 -5.01
N VAL A 294 13.15 0.85 -3.83
CA VAL A 294 12.28 1.86 -3.21
C VAL A 294 13.07 3.12 -2.82
N ASN A 295 14.27 2.96 -2.28
CA ASN A 295 15.18 4.08 -1.99
C ASN A 295 15.62 4.82 -3.26
N LYS A 296 15.91 4.08 -4.34
CA LYS A 296 16.34 4.65 -5.63
C LYS A 296 15.31 5.60 -6.23
N VAL A 297 14.02 5.33 -6.04
CA VAL A 297 12.92 6.18 -6.54
C VAL A 297 12.54 7.29 -5.58
N GLY A 298 13.23 7.43 -4.44
CA GLY A 298 13.15 8.58 -3.56
C GLY A 298 12.27 8.41 -2.32
N PHE A 299 11.77 7.20 -2.04
CA PHE A 299 11.15 6.93 -0.75
C PHE A 299 12.23 6.90 0.33
N GLN A 300 12.01 7.64 1.43
CA GLN A 300 12.96 7.72 2.52
C GLN A 300 12.46 6.93 3.73
N TYR A 301 13.22 5.92 4.16
CA TYR A 301 12.93 5.25 5.42
C TYR A 301 13.25 6.14 6.62
N HIS A 302 12.38 6.14 7.61
CA HIS A 302 12.70 6.66 8.93
C HIS A 302 13.68 5.70 9.61
N HIS A 303 14.98 5.96 9.49
CA HIS A 303 16.05 5.18 10.14
C HIS A 303 16.03 5.37 11.67
N GLY A 304 15.04 4.78 12.35
CA GLY A 304 14.94 4.74 13.81
C GLY A 304 14.50 6.04 14.50
N ALA A 305 14.16 7.10 13.75
CA ALA A 305 13.82 8.40 14.33
C ALA A 305 12.46 8.44 15.06
N TYR A 306 11.51 7.59 14.66
CA TYR A 306 10.19 7.43 15.28
C TYR A 306 9.44 6.24 14.64
N GLN A 307 8.99 5.29 15.45
CA GLN A 307 8.09 4.21 15.02
C GLN A 307 6.75 4.41 15.71
N TRP A 308 5.71 4.63 14.91
CA TRP A 308 4.35 4.62 15.42
C TRP A 308 4.04 3.22 15.94
N GLN A 309 3.50 3.15 17.14
CA GLN A 309 2.92 1.94 17.69
C GLN A 309 1.46 2.23 18.02
N PRO A 310 0.53 1.31 17.70
CA PRO A 310 -0.83 1.39 18.22
C PRO A 310 -0.74 1.52 19.74
N ARG A 311 -1.59 2.35 20.38
CA ARG A 311 -1.55 2.40 21.83
C ARG A 311 -2.07 1.07 22.35
N VAL A 312 -1.20 0.30 23.00
CA VAL A 312 -1.62 -0.86 23.78
C VAL A 312 -2.46 -0.32 24.92
N ARG A 313 -3.68 -0.83 25.10
CA ARG A 313 -4.51 -0.53 26.27
C ARG A 313 -3.73 -0.95 27.52
N THR A 314 -3.02 -0.01 28.16
CA THR A 314 -2.74 -0.17 29.58
C THR A 314 -4.08 -0.04 30.26
N ALA A 315 -4.55 -1.12 30.88
CA ALA A 315 -5.59 -1.04 31.89
C ALA A 315 -5.05 -0.15 33.02
N SER A 316 -5.16 1.17 32.89
CA SER A 316 -4.90 2.07 33.99
C SER A 316 -6.16 2.13 34.82
N ALA A 317 -6.02 1.60 36.03
CA ALA A 317 -6.89 1.76 37.17
C ALA A 317 -7.68 3.08 37.15
N LEU A 318 -9.00 2.94 37.16
CA LEU A 318 -9.88 3.77 37.97
C LEU A 318 -10.33 2.92 39.17
#